data_AF-A0A1T5EA72-F1
#
_entry.id   AF-A0A1T5EA72-F1
#
_cell.length_a   1.000
_cell.length_b   1.000
_cell.length_c   1.000
_cell.angle_alpha   90.00
_cell.angle_beta   90.00
_cell.angle_gamma   90.00
#
_symmetry.space_group_name_H-M   'P 1'
#
loop_
_entity.id
_entity.type
_entity.pdbx_description
1 polymer ?
#
loop_
_entity_poly.entity_id
_entity_poly.type
_entity_poly.pdbx_seq_one_letter_code
_entity_poly.pdbx_strand_id
1 'polypeptide(L)'
;MDVPLHLWDVKNNRSQGKSTEAQKINRAINRIRVDVNRRYQELMQADGYVTATKLKNAYLGIGVKQETLLKLFEQHNAEFEKKIGYSRAQGTFARYRTVCKHIREFLPSTYHREDIPLKELNLTFINDFEYFLRGEKGKWRNTACSGA
;
A
#
# COMPACT_ATOMS: atom_id res chain seq x y z
N MET A 1 -11.99 15.09 -24.05
CA MET A 1 -11.58 16.51 -24.12
C MET A 1 -10.93 16.65 -25.47
N ASP A 2 -11.70 16.99 -26.49
CA ASP A 2 -11.19 17.12 -27.85
C ASP A 2 -10.87 18.59 -28.10
N VAL A 3 -9.61 18.88 -28.38
CA VAL A 3 -9.12 20.23 -28.67
C VAL A 3 -8.93 20.35 -30.17
N PRO A 4 -9.61 21.29 -30.86
CA PRO A 4 -9.40 21.52 -32.27
C PRO A 4 -7.92 21.86 -32.55
N LEU A 5 -7.29 21.17 -33.51
CA LEU A 5 -5.85 21.28 -33.81
C LEU A 5 -5.41 22.72 -34.11
N HIS A 6 -6.28 23.53 -34.73
CA HIS A 6 -5.99 24.92 -35.06
C HIS A 6 -5.95 25.86 -33.84
N LEU A 7 -6.50 25.44 -32.70
CA LEU A 7 -6.48 26.17 -31.43
C LEU A 7 -5.39 25.65 -30.49
N TRP A 8 -4.54 24.72 -30.91
CA TRP A 8 -3.49 24.16 -30.06
C TRP A 8 -2.12 24.75 -30.39
N ASP A 9 -1.50 25.39 -29.40
CA ASP A 9 -0.12 25.84 -29.48
C ASP A 9 0.82 24.72 -29.05
N VAL A 10 1.49 24.10 -30.02
CA VAL A 10 2.50 23.06 -29.75
C VAL A 10 3.72 23.64 -29.00
N LYS A 11 4.13 24.88 -29.30
CA LYS A 11 5.31 25.50 -28.66
C LYS A 11 5.05 25.75 -27.18
N ASN A 12 3.84 26.20 -26.85
CA ASN A 12 3.48 26.55 -25.48
C ASN A 12 2.75 25.43 -24.71
N ASN A 13 2.38 24.33 -25.38
CA ASN A 13 1.55 23.24 -24.85
C ASN A 13 0.24 23.76 -24.22
N ARG A 14 -0.44 24.67 -24.93
CA ARG A 14 -1.65 25.40 -24.45
C ARG A 14 -2.62 25.62 -25.59
N SER A 15 -3.90 25.81 -25.28
CA SER A 15 -4.85 26.25 -26.29
C SER A 15 -4.73 27.76 -26.52
N GLN A 16 -4.63 28.19 -27.78
CA GLN A 16 -4.58 29.57 -28.23
C GLN A 16 -5.97 30.22 -28.21
N GLY A 17 -5.99 31.53 -27.99
CA GLY A 17 -7.22 32.33 -27.96
C GLY A 17 -7.74 32.61 -26.55
N LYS A 18 -8.66 33.57 -26.48
CA LYS A 18 -9.34 34.00 -25.24
C LYS A 18 -10.74 33.41 -25.10
N SER A 19 -11.11 32.44 -25.94
CA SER A 19 -12.42 31.79 -25.88
C SER A 19 -12.61 31.07 -24.55
N THR A 20 -13.86 30.92 -24.11
CA THR A 20 -14.17 30.27 -22.84
C THR A 20 -13.70 28.81 -22.84
N GLU A 21 -13.73 28.17 -24.01
CA GLU A 21 -13.26 26.82 -24.29
C GLU A 21 -11.74 26.72 -24.12
N ALA A 22 -10.98 27.62 -24.75
CA ALA A 22 -9.51 27.66 -24.63
C ALA A 22 -9.09 27.90 -23.17
N GLN A 23 -9.79 28.78 -22.45
CA GLN A 23 -9.56 29.00 -21.03
C GLN A 23 -9.86 27.76 -20.18
N LYS A 24 -10.97 27.07 -20.42
CA LYS A 24 -11.32 25.80 -19.73
C LYS A 24 -10.24 24.73 -19.94
N ILE A 25 -9.79 24.55 -21.18
CA ILE A 25 -8.72 23.60 -21.53
C ILE A 25 -7.42 23.96 -20.80
N ASN A 26 -7.01 25.22 -20.87
CA ASN A 26 -5.80 25.71 -20.21
C ASN A 26 -5.85 25.57 -18.68
N ARG A 27 -7.03 25.78 -18.06
CA ARG A 27 -7.24 25.53 -16.63
C ARG A 27 -7.10 24.06 -16.28
N ALA A 28 -7.67 23.16 -17.09
CA ALA A 28 -7.54 21.72 -16.90
C ALA A 28 -6.07 21.28 -16.99
N ILE A 29 -5.31 21.76 -17.98
CA ILE A 29 -3.87 21.48 -18.12
C ILE A 29 -3.09 21.98 -16.90
N ASN A 30 -3.36 23.21 -16.45
CA ASN A 30 -2.71 23.77 -15.27
C ASN A 30 -3.00 22.93 -14.02
N ARG A 31 -4.25 22.49 -13.85
CA ARG A 31 -4.64 21.61 -12.73
C ARG A 31 -3.86 20.29 -12.76
N ILE A 32 -3.78 19.65 -13.93
CA ILE A 32 -3.02 18.40 -14.10
C ILE A 32 -1.55 18.62 -13.74
N ARG A 33 -0.92 19.72 -14.20
CA ARG A 33 0.48 20.04 -13.86
C ARG A 33 0.69 20.20 -12.36
N VAL A 34 -0.21 20.91 -11.67
CA VAL A 34 -0.16 21.09 -10.22
C VAL A 34 -0.30 19.74 -9.50
N ASP A 35 -1.26 18.91 -9.92
CA ASP A 35 -1.47 17.59 -9.31
C ASP A 35 -0.29 16.65 -9.51
N VAL A 36 0.27 16.58 -10.72
CA VAL A 36 1.46 15.76 -11.03
C VAL A 36 2.66 16.23 -10.20
N ASN A 37 2.91 17.54 -10.12
CA ASN A 37 4.00 18.08 -9.31
C ASN A 37 3.83 17.77 -7.82
N ARG A 38 2.60 17.89 -7.28
CA ARG A 38 2.31 17.51 -5.90
C ARG A 38 2.64 16.03 -5.66
N ARG A 39 2.18 15.11 -6.52
CA ARG A 39 2.48 13.67 -6.40
C ARG A 39 3.97 13.38 -6.50
N TYR A 40 4.69 14.09 -7.35
CA TYR A 40 6.15 13.96 -7.44
C TYR A 40 6.83 14.33 -6.13
N GLN A 41 6.45 15.45 -5.50
CA GLN A 41 7.01 15.88 -4.22
C GLN A 41 6.71 14.87 -3.10
N GLU A 42 5.47 14.36 -3.03
CA GLU A 42 5.08 13.31 -2.07
C GLU A 42 5.92 12.04 -2.24
N LEU A 43 6.12 11.57 -3.48
CA LEU A 43 6.93 10.39 -3.78
C LEU A 43 8.43 10.62 -3.46
N MET A 44 8.95 11.81 -3.76
CA MET A 44 10.34 12.15 -3.45
C MET A 44 10.60 12.18 -1.95
N GLN A 45 9.67 12.72 -1.16
CA GLN A 45 9.78 12.74 0.29
C GLN A 45 9.64 11.36 0.92
N ALA A 46 8.74 10.51 0.39
CA ALA A 46 8.50 9.17 0.93
C ALA A 46 9.61 8.17 0.60
N ASP A 47 10.09 8.16 -0.65
CA ASP A 47 10.94 7.10 -1.17
C ASP A 47 12.36 7.54 -1.55
N GLY A 48 12.64 8.85 -1.58
CA GLY A 48 13.95 9.41 -1.94
C GLY A 48 14.32 9.34 -3.43
N TYR A 49 13.50 8.69 -4.26
CA TYR A 49 13.67 8.64 -5.72
C TYR A 49 12.32 8.48 -6.43
N VAL A 50 12.23 9.02 -7.66
CA VAL A 50 11.00 8.99 -8.46
C VAL A 50 11.29 8.56 -9.89
N THR A 51 10.56 7.55 -10.38
CA THR A 51 10.58 7.13 -11.79
C THR A 51 9.31 7.62 -12.50
N ALA A 52 9.39 7.83 -13.82
CA ALA A 52 8.24 8.28 -14.61
C ALA A 52 7.04 7.32 -14.50
N THR A 53 7.30 6.01 -14.48
CA THR A 53 6.29 4.98 -14.26
C THR A 53 5.63 5.12 -12.89
N LYS A 54 6.41 5.33 -11.83
CA LYS A 54 5.90 5.49 -10.45
C LYS A 54 5.06 6.76 -10.30
N LEU A 55 5.48 7.86 -10.91
CA LEU A 55 4.73 9.11 -10.92
C LEU A 55 3.40 8.98 -11.69
N LYS A 56 3.44 8.38 -12.89
CA LYS A 56 2.24 8.08 -13.70
C LYS A 56 1.26 7.21 -12.91
N ASN A 57 1.77 6.17 -12.26
CA ASN A 57 1.03 5.25 -11.43
C ASN A 57 0.36 5.96 -10.24
N ALA A 58 1.10 6.79 -9.52
CA ALA A 58 0.56 7.59 -8.42
C ALA A 58 -0.50 8.60 -8.88
N TYR A 59 -0.31 9.24 -10.05
CA TYR A 59 -1.28 10.16 -10.62
C TYR A 59 -2.57 9.46 -11.09
N LEU A 60 -2.45 8.31 -11.74
CA LEU A 60 -3.60 7.52 -12.22
C LEU A 60 -4.25 6.66 -11.13
N GLY A 61 -3.67 6.62 -9.91
CA GLY A 61 -4.07 5.70 -8.85
C GLY A 61 -3.76 4.23 -9.14
N ILE A 62 -3.06 3.94 -10.24
CA ILE A 62 -2.70 2.58 -10.67
C ILE A 62 -1.40 2.21 -9.96
N GLY A 63 -1.39 1.24 -9.06
CA GLY A 63 -0.14 0.75 -8.46
C GLY A 63 0.08 1.14 -7.00
N VAL A 64 -0.88 1.79 -6.34
CA VAL A 64 -1.08 1.50 -4.92
C VAL A 64 -1.83 0.17 -4.85
N LYS A 65 -1.15 -0.94 -5.21
CA LYS A 65 -1.55 -2.22 -4.64
C LYS A 65 -1.35 -2.00 -3.16
N GLN A 66 -2.42 -1.74 -2.42
CA GLN A 66 -2.36 -1.82 -0.98
C GLN A 66 -1.94 -3.26 -0.71
N GLU A 67 -0.66 -3.45 -0.44
CA GLU A 67 -0.23 -4.70 0.14
C GLU A 67 -1.00 -4.81 1.45
N THR A 68 -1.71 -5.91 1.57
CA THR A 68 -2.51 -6.23 2.73
C THR A 68 -1.71 -7.18 3.62
N LEU A 69 -2.03 -7.17 4.90
CA LEU A 69 -1.32 -7.95 5.90
C LEU A 69 -1.32 -9.44 5.55
N LEU A 70 -2.47 -10.01 5.17
CA LEU A 70 -2.55 -11.44 4.84
C LEU A 70 -1.76 -11.79 3.59
N LYS A 71 -1.83 -10.96 2.55
CA LYS A 71 -1.10 -11.19 1.31
C LYS A 71 0.42 -11.17 1.52
N LEU A 72 0.91 -10.25 2.35
CA LEU A 72 2.33 -10.19 2.70
C LEU A 72 2.75 -11.46 3.45
N PHE A 73 1.93 -11.91 4.41
CA PHE A 73 2.17 -13.13 5.17
C PHE A 73 2.17 -14.39 4.29
N GLU A 74 1.26 -14.49 3.33
CA GLU A 74 1.22 -15.60 2.37
C GLU A 74 2.47 -15.64 1.50
N GLN A 75 2.89 -14.48 0.96
CA GLN A 75 4.13 -14.39 0.18
C GLN A 75 5.35 -14.77 1.04
N HIS A 76 5.43 -14.24 2.26
CA HIS A 76 6.51 -14.57 3.19
C HIS A 76 6.57 -16.06 3.49
N ASN A 77 5.42 -16.68 3.81
CA ASN A 77 5.35 -18.11 4.11
C ASN A 77 5.75 -18.97 2.91
N ALA A 78 5.30 -18.62 1.70
CA ALA A 78 5.67 -19.34 0.48
C ALA A 78 7.18 -19.26 0.19
N GLU A 79 7.81 -18.12 0.43
CA GLU A 79 9.26 -17.97 0.32
C GLU A 79 10.02 -18.67 1.45
N PHE A 80 9.47 -18.66 2.67
CA PHE A 80 10.05 -19.30 3.83
C PHE A 80 10.04 -20.82 3.68
N GLU A 81 8.93 -21.39 3.21
CA GLU A 81 8.76 -22.82 2.95
C GLU A 81 9.81 -23.37 1.99
N LYS A 82 10.11 -22.64 0.91
CA LYS A 82 11.17 -23.01 -0.05
C LYS A 82 12.58 -23.08 0.56
N LYS A 83 12.80 -22.43 1.72
CA LYS A 83 14.11 -22.34 2.39
C LYS A 83 14.21 -23.27 3.61
N ILE A 84 13.15 -24.01 3.92
CA ILE A 84 13.13 -25.01 4.99
C ILE A 84 14.06 -26.16 4.58
N GLY A 85 14.89 -26.61 5.53
CA GLY A 85 15.86 -27.69 5.30
C GLY A 85 17.21 -27.24 4.74
N TYR A 86 17.30 -26.01 4.21
CA TYR A 86 18.58 -25.40 3.81
C TYR A 86 19.12 -24.43 4.88
N SER A 87 18.30 -23.44 5.25
CA SER A 87 18.71 -22.34 6.13
C SER A 87 17.68 -22.02 7.22
N ARG A 88 16.45 -22.55 7.11
CA ARG A 88 15.36 -22.23 8.02
C ARG A 88 14.82 -23.48 8.73
N ALA A 89 14.48 -23.30 10.01
CA ALA A 89 13.90 -24.33 10.86
C ALA A 89 12.39 -24.47 10.65
N GLN A 90 11.91 -25.71 10.59
CA GLN A 90 10.48 -26.05 10.47
C GLN A 90 9.63 -25.46 11.60
N GLY A 91 10.17 -25.43 12.83
CA GLY A 91 9.48 -24.88 13.99
C GLY A 91 9.13 -23.39 13.83
N THR A 92 9.99 -22.62 13.18
CA THR A 92 9.75 -21.20 12.90
C THR A 92 8.65 -21.01 11.86
N PHE A 93 8.63 -21.84 10.82
CA PHE A 93 7.55 -21.83 9.82
C PHE A 93 6.18 -22.15 10.43
N ALA A 94 6.13 -23.16 11.31
CA ALA A 94 4.90 -23.52 12.02
C ALA A 94 4.35 -22.35 12.87
N ARG A 95 5.24 -21.58 13.50
CA ARG A 95 4.85 -20.36 14.23
C ARG A 95 4.24 -19.31 13.31
N TYR A 96 4.87 -19.01 12.16
CA TYR A 96 4.32 -18.05 11.20
C TYR A 96 2.96 -18.46 10.66
N ARG A 97 2.79 -19.75 10.32
CA ARG A 97 1.50 -20.28 9.88
C ARG A 97 0.42 -20.14 10.96
N THR A 98 0.79 -20.35 12.23
CA THR A 98 -0.12 -20.18 13.38
C THR A 98 -0.54 -18.72 13.54
N VAL A 99 0.40 -17.78 13.46
CA VAL A 99 0.10 -16.34 13.51
C VAL A 99 -0.81 -15.92 12.36
N CYS A 100 -0.55 -16.38 11.14
CA CYS A 100 -1.41 -16.10 9.98
C CYS A 100 -2.85 -16.58 10.19
N LYS A 101 -3.01 -17.76 10.80
CA LYS A 101 -4.32 -18.30 11.14
C LYS A 101 -5.06 -17.38 12.12
N HIS A 102 -4.38 -16.91 13.16
CA HIS A 102 -4.99 -16.00 14.14
C HIS A 102 -5.35 -14.65 13.57
N ILE A 103 -4.54 -14.11 12.65
CA ILE A 103 -4.89 -12.86 11.96
C ILE A 103 -6.17 -13.05 11.13
N ARG A 104 -6.33 -14.20 10.44
CA ARG A 104 -7.58 -14.51 9.69
C ARG A 104 -8.81 -14.68 10.58
N GLU A 105 -8.64 -15.10 11.82
CA GLU A 105 -9.73 -15.21 12.81
C GLU A 105 -10.04 -13.86 13.47
N PHE A 106 -9.01 -13.05 13.69
CA PHE A 106 -9.07 -11.74 14.33
C PHE A 106 -9.73 -10.65 13.48
N LEU A 107 -9.36 -10.58 12.18
CA LEU A 107 -9.84 -9.49 11.32
C LEU A 107 -11.37 -9.46 11.16
N PRO A 108 -12.06 -10.59 10.93
CA PRO A 108 -13.52 -10.60 10.84
C PRO A 108 -14.21 -10.37 12.18
N SER A 109 -13.61 -10.86 13.28
CA SER A 109 -14.20 -10.75 14.63
C SER A 109 -14.11 -9.34 15.21
N THR A 110 -13.00 -8.63 14.98
CA THR A 110 -12.74 -7.31 15.58
C THR A 110 -12.98 -6.16 14.62
N TYR A 111 -12.58 -6.30 13.35
CA TYR A 111 -12.65 -5.23 12.36
C TYR A 111 -13.73 -5.45 11.29
N HIS A 112 -14.42 -6.59 11.29
CA HIS A 112 -15.41 -6.99 10.27
C HIS A 112 -14.87 -6.90 8.84
N ARG A 113 -13.59 -7.24 8.68
CA ARG A 113 -12.90 -7.24 7.38
C ARG A 113 -12.21 -8.57 7.18
N GLU A 114 -12.09 -8.99 5.94
CA GLU A 114 -11.32 -10.19 5.58
C GLU A 114 -9.81 -9.91 5.53
N ASP A 115 -9.41 -8.68 5.23
CA ASP A 115 -8.01 -8.26 5.14
C ASP A 115 -7.83 -6.80 5.57
N ILE A 116 -6.60 -6.40 5.86
CA ILE A 116 -6.24 -5.04 6.27
C ILE A 116 -5.04 -4.51 5.48
N PRO A 117 -5.10 -3.28 4.94
CA PRO A 117 -3.93 -2.64 4.31
C PRO A 117 -2.79 -2.45 5.31
N LEU A 118 -1.54 -2.66 4.89
CA LEU A 118 -0.36 -2.46 5.75
C LEU A 118 -0.27 -1.03 6.33
N LYS A 119 -0.84 -0.04 5.64
CA LYS A 119 -0.90 1.37 6.10
C LYS A 119 -1.80 1.58 7.31
N GLU A 120 -2.73 0.68 7.57
CA GLU A 120 -3.66 0.76 8.70
C GLU A 120 -3.11 0.05 9.94
N LEU A 121 -1.92 -0.56 9.85
CA LEU A 121 -1.25 -1.16 11.00
C LEU A 121 -0.66 -0.08 11.90
N ASN A 122 -1.33 0.16 13.02
CA ASN A 122 -0.93 1.12 14.04
C ASN A 122 -0.81 0.41 15.41
N LEU A 123 -0.40 1.16 16.44
CA LEU A 123 -0.29 0.63 17.80
C LEU A 123 -1.62 0.06 18.31
N THR A 124 -2.75 0.65 17.91
CA THR A 124 -4.08 0.15 18.27
C THR A 124 -4.31 -1.24 17.71
N PHE A 125 -3.99 -1.47 16.43
CA PHE A 125 -4.06 -2.81 15.81
C PHE A 125 -3.22 -3.83 16.57
N ILE A 126 -2.00 -3.46 16.97
CA ILE A 126 -1.09 -4.35 17.71
C ILE A 126 -1.70 -4.71 19.07
N ASN A 127 -2.23 -3.73 19.80
CA ASN A 127 -2.83 -3.93 21.12
C ASN A 127 -4.13 -4.74 21.03
N ASP A 128 -4.99 -4.46 20.05
CA ASP A 128 -6.24 -5.18 19.83
C ASP A 128 -5.96 -6.65 19.49
N PHE A 129 -4.96 -6.89 18.63
CA PHE A 129 -4.52 -8.24 18.30
C PHE A 129 -3.92 -8.97 19.50
N GLU A 130 -3.10 -8.29 20.31
CA GLU A 130 -2.58 -8.84 21.56
C GLU A 130 -3.72 -9.21 22.52
N TYR A 131 -4.72 -8.34 22.67
CA TYR A 131 -5.88 -8.59 23.50
C TYR A 131 -6.69 -9.78 23.00
N PHE A 132 -6.94 -9.87 21.68
CA PHE A 132 -7.59 -11.01 21.05
C PHE A 132 -6.86 -12.32 21.34
N LEU A 133 -5.53 -12.34 21.19
CA LEU A 133 -4.70 -13.51 21.50
C LEU A 133 -4.78 -13.90 22.98
N ARG A 134 -4.88 -12.94 23.90
CA ARG A 134 -5.03 -13.19 25.35
C ARG A 134 -6.45 -13.64 25.72
N GLY A 135 -7.48 -13.10 25.07
CA GLY A 135 -8.90 -13.30 25.37
C GLY A 135 -9.46 -14.61 24.83
N GLU A 136 -9.18 -14.97 23.57
CA GLU A 136 -9.61 -16.27 23.02
C GLU A 136 -8.77 -17.44 23.53
N LYS A 137 -7.52 -17.16 23.94
CA LYS A 137 -6.58 -18.20 24.38
C LYS A 137 -5.77 -17.72 25.57
N GLY A 138 -6.30 -17.98 26.77
CA GLY A 138 -5.53 -18.05 28.02
C GLY A 138 -4.39 -19.10 28.03
N LYS A 139 -3.75 -19.39 26.89
CA LYS A 139 -2.65 -20.33 26.66
C LYS A 139 -1.48 -19.78 25.82
N TRP A 140 -1.38 -18.47 25.54
CA TRP A 140 -0.09 -17.89 25.13
C TRP A 140 0.74 -17.48 26.36
N ARG A 141 1.19 -18.47 27.12
CA ARG A 141 2.41 -18.34 27.92
C ARG A 141 3.44 -19.21 27.21
N ASN A 142 4.61 -18.64 26.97
CA ASN A 142 5.83 -19.28 26.45
C ASN A 142 6.04 -19.14 24.93
N THR A 143 6.50 -17.97 24.48
CA THR A 143 7.65 -17.93 23.53
C THR A 143 8.49 -16.64 23.60
N ALA A 144 8.57 -15.97 24.76
CA ALA A 144 9.35 -14.73 24.90
C ALA A 144 10.37 -14.69 26.07
N CYS A 145 10.46 -15.71 26.94
CA CYS A 145 11.53 -15.77 27.95
C CYS A 145 12.01 -17.21 28.14
N SER A 146 13.06 -17.58 27.43
CA SER A 146 13.99 -18.64 27.82
C SER A 146 15.34 -18.32 27.20
N GLY A 147 15.93 -17.23 27.71
CA GLY A 147 17.29 -16.80 27.47
C GLY A 147 17.84 -16.34 28.81
N ALA A 148 18.30 -17.30 29.60
CA ALA A 148 19.22 -17.18 30.72
C ALA A 148 19.82 -18.57 30.95
#